data_AF-H3DRC9-F1
#
_entry.id   AF-H3DRC9-F1
#
_cell.length_a   1.000
_cell.length_b   1.000
_cell.length_c   1.000
_cell.angle_alpha   90.00
_cell.angle_beta   90.00
_cell.angle_gamma   90.00
#
_symmetry.space_group_name_H-M   'P 1'
#
loop_
_entity.id
_entity.type
_entity.pdbx_description
1 polymer ?
#
loop_
_entity_poly.entity_id
_entity_poly.type
_entity_poly.pdbx_seq_one_letter_code
_entity_poly.pdbx_strand_id
1 'polypeptide(L)'
;HCEVCEMTLNMKNYKGYDKKPYCNAHYPKTSFTIVADTPENLRLRQQSELQSQVKYKKDFEESKGRGFSIVSDTPEMQRLRRTQEQIS
;
A
#
# COMPACT_ATOMS: atom_id res chain seq x y z
N HIS A 1 -29.50 -35.13 4.38
CA HIS A 1 -29.98 -33.86 4.97
C HIS A 1 -28.87 -32.84 4.85
N CYS A 2 -29.16 -31.55 4.72
CA CYS A 2 -28.13 -30.51 4.71
C CYS A 2 -27.48 -30.39 6.10
N GLU A 3 -26.15 -30.27 6.17
CA GLU A 3 -25.43 -30.14 7.45
C GLU A 3 -25.83 -28.90 8.27
N VAL A 4 -26.26 -27.82 7.60
CA VAL A 4 -26.53 -26.52 8.25
C VAL A 4 -28.00 -26.34 8.64
N CYS A 5 -28.93 -26.73 7.76
CA CYS A 5 -30.35 -26.49 7.97
C CYS A 5 -31.20 -27.76 8.08
N GLU A 6 -30.56 -28.93 8.11
CA GLU A 6 -31.17 -30.25 8.27
C GLU A 6 -32.27 -30.61 7.25
N MET A 7 -32.53 -29.76 6.26
CA MET A 7 -33.52 -30.01 5.22
C MET A 7 -33.14 -31.27 4.42
N THR A 8 -34.15 -32.09 4.11
CA THR A 8 -33.97 -33.27 3.24
C THR A 8 -33.51 -32.81 1.86
N LEU A 9 -32.35 -33.32 1.44
CA LEU A 9 -31.78 -33.04 0.14
C LEU A 9 -32.15 -34.17 -0.82
N ASN A 10 -32.58 -33.78 -2.02
CA ASN A 10 -32.77 -34.63 -3.17
C ASN A 10 -31.59 -34.45 -4.15
N MET A 11 -31.57 -35.25 -5.21
CA MET A 11 -30.50 -35.19 -6.22
C MET A 11 -30.40 -33.83 -6.95
N LYS A 12 -31.46 -33.00 -6.94
CA LYS A 12 -31.47 -31.68 -7.60
C LYS A 12 -30.91 -30.56 -6.72
N ASN A 13 -31.01 -30.69 -5.39
CA ASN A 13 -30.61 -29.65 -4.44
C ASN A 13 -29.37 -30.05 -3.60
N TYR A 14 -28.90 -31.28 -3.74
CA TYR A 14 -27.68 -31.79 -3.10
C TYR A 14 -26.43 -31.14 -3.71
N LYS A 15 -25.57 -30.60 -2.85
CA LYS A 15 -24.21 -30.21 -3.20
C LYS A 15 -23.23 -30.78 -2.19
N GLY A 16 -22.25 -31.54 -2.67
CA GLY A 16 -21.19 -32.09 -1.83
C GLY A 16 -20.03 -31.11 -1.70
N TYR A 17 -19.62 -30.79 -0.47
CA TYR A 17 -18.39 -30.07 -0.17
C TYR A 17 -17.70 -30.76 1.01
N ASP A 18 -16.40 -31.03 0.91
CA ASP A 18 -15.63 -31.71 1.96
C ASP A 18 -16.31 -32.98 2.53
N LYS A 19 -16.82 -33.83 1.62
CA LYS A 19 -17.58 -35.07 1.92
C LYS A 19 -18.88 -34.87 2.71
N LYS A 20 -19.34 -33.62 2.89
CA LYS A 20 -20.57 -33.29 3.59
C LYS A 20 -21.66 -32.76 2.64
N PRO A 21 -22.94 -33.09 2.89
CA PRO A 21 -24.08 -32.62 2.09
C PRO A 21 -24.53 -31.20 2.45
N TYR A 22 -24.65 -30.32 1.46
CA TYR A 22 -25.15 -28.94 1.60
C TYR A 22 -26.28 -28.64 0.61
N CYS A 23 -27.15 -27.69 0.97
CA CYS A 23 -28.11 -27.10 0.05
C CYS A 23 -27.45 -25.96 -0.76
N ASN A 24 -28.15 -25.47 -1.80
CA ASN A 24 -27.64 -24.36 -2.62
C ASN A 24 -27.29 -23.09 -1.83
N ALA A 25 -28.03 -22.77 -0.76
CA ALA A 25 -27.81 -21.58 0.05
C ALA A 25 -26.60 -21.72 1.00
N HIS A 26 -26.39 -22.92 1.53
CA HIS A 26 -25.33 -23.21 2.50
C HIS A 26 -24.08 -23.85 1.87
N TYR A 27 -24.05 -23.99 0.54
CA TYR A 27 -22.88 -24.47 -0.17
C TYR A 27 -21.74 -23.44 -0.06
N PRO A 28 -20.58 -23.80 0.53
CA PRO A 28 -19.47 -22.87 0.70
C PRO A 28 -19.00 -22.33 -0.65
N LYS A 29 -19.18 -21.03 -0.87
CA LYS A 29 -18.62 -20.34 -2.04
C LYS A 29 -17.21 -19.90 -1.68
N THR A 30 -16.21 -20.62 -2.17
CA THR A 30 -14.83 -20.18 -2.07
C THR A 30 -14.65 -18.95 -2.97
N SER A 31 -14.64 -17.75 -2.39
CA SER A 31 -14.07 -16.60 -3.08
C SER A 31 -12.57 -16.80 -3.12
N PHE A 32 -12.00 -16.98 -4.31
CA PHE A 32 -10.55 -16.95 -4.50
C PHE A 32 -10.06 -15.52 -4.22
N THR A 33 -9.85 -15.17 -2.96
CA THR A 33 -9.00 -14.02 -2.61
C THR A 33 -7.59 -14.44 -2.94
N ILE A 34 -6.99 -13.79 -3.96
CA ILE A 34 -5.57 -13.93 -4.29
C ILE A 34 -4.82 -13.74 -2.98
N VAL A 35 -4.23 -14.83 -2.50
CA VAL A 35 -3.70 -15.00 -1.15
C VAL A 35 -2.84 -13.79 -0.77
N ALA A 36 -3.36 -12.94 0.14
CA ALA A 36 -2.64 -11.79 0.67
C ALA A 36 -1.40 -12.19 1.50
N ASP A 37 -1.30 -13.47 1.88
CA ASP A 37 -0.32 -13.98 2.83
C ASP A 37 0.84 -14.77 2.18
N THR A 38 1.03 -14.69 0.85
CA THR A 38 2.31 -15.16 0.28
C THR A 38 3.37 -14.07 0.45
N PRO A 39 4.60 -14.43 0.85
CA PRO A 39 5.68 -13.45 0.99
C PRO A 39 5.96 -12.72 -0.32
N GLU A 40 5.67 -13.36 -1.46
CA GLU A 40 5.82 -12.78 -2.79
C GLU A 40 4.78 -11.68 -3.08
N ASN A 41 3.53 -11.84 -2.68
CA ASN A 41 2.51 -10.79 -2.84
C ASN A 41 2.81 -9.57 -1.96
N LEU A 42 3.34 -9.79 -0.75
CA LEU A 42 3.82 -8.70 0.12
C LEU A 42 4.97 -7.94 -0.54
N ARG A 43 5.94 -8.65 -1.13
CA ARG A 43 7.05 -8.06 -1.87
C ARG A 43 6.58 -7.23 -3.06
N LEU A 44 5.65 -7.75 -3.85
CA LEU A 44 5.08 -7.04 -5.01
C LEU A 44 4.29 -5.80 -4.60
N ARG A 45 3.53 -5.86 -3.50
CA ARG A 45 2.80 -4.69 -2.97
C ARG A 45 3.77 -3.59 -2.53
N GLN A 46 4.80 -3.94 -1.75
CA GLN A 46 5.83 -2.98 -1.33
C GLN A 46 6.56 -2.39 -2.54
N GLN A 47 6.91 -3.20 -3.54
CA GLN A 47 7.56 -2.74 -4.75
C GLN A 47 6.65 -1.79 -5.57
N SER A 48 5.35 -2.08 -5.66
CA SER A 48 4.37 -1.22 -6.33
C SER A 48 4.20 0.12 -5.60
N GLU A 49 4.16 0.11 -4.27
CA GLU A 49 4.09 1.33 -3.45
C GLU A 49 5.34 2.21 -3.60
N LEU A 50 6.52 1.60 -3.66
CA LEU A 50 7.80 2.29 -3.86
C LEU A 50 7.97 2.82 -5.29
N GLN A 51 7.50 2.07 -6.30
CA GLN A 51 7.54 2.52 -7.70
C GLN A 51 6.46 3.54 -8.03
N SER A 52 5.45 3.72 -7.18
CA SER A 52 4.43 4.73 -7.43
C SER A 52 5.07 6.13 -7.47
N GLN A 53 5.06 6.73 -8.66
CA GLN A 53 5.61 8.06 -8.95
C GLN A 53 5.00 9.17 -8.07
N VAL A 54 3.92 8.86 -7.33
CA VAL A 54 3.24 9.75 -6.39
C VAL A 54 4.14 10.11 -5.20
N LYS A 55 4.89 9.16 -4.62
CA LYS A 55 5.83 9.47 -3.53
C LYS A 55 7.00 10.31 -4.03
N TYR A 56 7.60 9.92 -5.15
CA TYR A 56 8.69 10.70 -5.76
C TYR A 56 8.26 12.13 -6.12
N LYS A 57 7.07 12.29 -6.70
CA LYS A 57 6.52 13.62 -7.04
C LYS A 57 6.17 14.41 -5.78
N LYS A 58 5.63 13.78 -4.74
CA LYS A 58 5.35 14.43 -3.45
C LYS A 58 6.63 14.90 -2.77
N ASP A 59 7.66 14.06 -2.67
CA ASP A 59 8.95 14.42 -2.07
C ASP A 59 9.64 15.52 -2.90
N PHE A 60 9.53 15.47 -4.23
CA PHE A 60 10.04 16.51 -5.11
C PHE A 60 9.29 17.85 -4.93
N GLU A 61 7.95 17.84 -4.87
CA GLU A 61 7.14 19.03 -4.61
C GLU A 61 7.39 19.60 -3.20
N GLU A 62 7.58 18.75 -2.19
CA GLU A 62 7.90 19.15 -0.82
C GLU A 62 9.34 19.69 -0.70
N SER A 63 10.27 19.17 -1.50
CA SER A 63 11.65 19.68 -1.60
C SER A 63 11.75 20.97 -2.41
N LYS A 64 10.86 21.21 -3.38
CA LYS A 64 10.76 22.48 -4.14
C LYS A 64 10.39 23.66 -3.24
N GLY A 65 9.59 23.42 -2.20
CA GLY A 65 9.14 24.45 -1.25
C GLY A 65 10.15 24.75 -0.14
N ARG A 66 11.09 23.82 0.13
CA ARG A 66 12.30 24.11 0.90
C ARG A 66 13.28 24.80 -0.04
N GLY A 67 12.93 26.04 -0.37
CA GLY A 67 13.76 26.93 -1.15
C GLY A 67 15.20 26.78 -0.70
N PHE A 68 16.09 26.69 -1.67
CA PHE A 68 17.50 26.95 -1.49
C PHE A 68 17.60 28.23 -0.66
N SER A 69 17.67 28.10 0.67
CA SER A 69 17.96 29.23 1.52
C SER A 69 19.38 29.53 1.12
N ILE A 70 19.52 30.51 0.20
CA ILE A 70 20.78 31.07 -0.23
C ILE A 70 21.61 31.11 1.02
N VAL A 71 22.61 30.23 1.07
CA VAL A 71 23.35 29.89 2.27
C VAL A 71 23.87 31.20 2.80
N SER A 72 23.14 31.74 3.78
CA SER A 72 23.34 33.08 4.34
C SER A 72 24.65 33.15 5.12
N ASP A 73 25.32 32.00 5.24
CA ASP A 73 26.49 31.74 6.06
C ASP A 73 27.60 31.05 5.26
N THR A 74 27.72 31.29 3.95
CA THR A 74 28.96 30.91 3.28
C THR A 74 30.12 31.74 3.86
N PRO A 75 31.31 31.13 4.07
CA PRO A 75 32.46 31.85 4.61
C PRO A 75 32.85 33.08 3.78
N GLU A 76 32.59 33.03 2.46
CA GLU A 76 32.80 34.17 1.56
C GLU A 76 31.85 35.34 1.85
N MET A 77 30.56 35.08 2.08
CA MET A 77 29.63 36.15 2.46
C MET A 77 29.99 36.77 3.81
N GLN A 78 30.48 35.98 4.77
CA GLN A 78 30.94 36.50 6.06
C GLN A 78 32.19 37.36 5.90
N ARG A 79 33.12 36.98 5.01
CA ARG A 79 34.28 37.81 4.67
C ARG A 79 33.85 39.15 4.10
N LEU A 80 32.97 39.16 3.11
CA LEU A 80 32.49 40.38 2.44
C LEU A 80 31.78 41.36 3.39
N ARG A 81 30.95 40.87 4.31
CA ARG A 81 30.31 41.72 5.34
C ARG A 81 31.34 42.36 6.27
N ARG A 82 32.33 41.59 6.74
CA ARG A 82 33.38 42.10 7.62
C ARG A 82 34.24 43.17 6.94
N THR A 83 34.59 42.99 5.67
CA THR A 83 35.30 44.05 4.93
C THR A 83 34.41 45.28 4.77
N GLN A 84 33.13 45.13 4.46
CA GLN A 84 32.22 46.28 4.32
C GLN A 84 32.05 47.07 5.63
N GLU A 85 31.98 46.40 6.77
CA GLU A 85 31.93 47.01 8.12
C GLU A 85 33.24 47.71 8.50
N GLN A 86 34.38 47.25 7.98
CA GLN A 86 35.69 47.87 8.24
C GLN A 86 35.98 49.08 7.33
N ILE A 87 35.23 49.23 6.24
CA ILE A 87 35.41 50.28 5.22
C ILE A 87 34.42 51.43 5.42
N SER A 88 33.36 51.25 6.22
CA SER A 88 32.42 52.32 6.64
C SER A 88 32.92 53.03 7.89
#